data_AF-X6MKA8-F1
#
_entry.id   AF-X6MKA8-F1
#
_cell.length_a   1.000
_cell.length_b   1.000
_cell.length_c   1.000
_cell.angle_alpha   90.00
_cell.angle_beta   90.00
_cell.angle_gamma   90.00
#
_symmetry.space_group_name_H-M   'P 1'
#
loop_
_entity.id
_entity.type
_entity.pdbx_description
1 polymer ?
#
loop_
_entity_poly.entity_id
_entity_poly.type
_entity_poly.pdbx_seq_one_letter_code
_entity_poly.pdbx_strand_id
1 'polypeptide(L)'
;MQTKEADKVVYDLGKPMDNEDRTSFDKFKDIIEQSFWAFSGYSKYKKNNIYLQRNEVYKFLEICNITEPSPDEIFREMDSEIVDNQISFSEFVNYFCDPNVNPGCYDLQKYMEEQVNFQILKEALRILYLCSRTTPSSTLSSSSKSTSTTTKTATTTTTTTIGSGSDPTFHKSEFTGRIGYGQFQIFAKELLQLNPQQTEVLWNEIDTDNSGDIRIDEVFDWLYNKLLEKQIEKDAQTGTLRLSQSS
;
A
#
# COMPACT_ATOMS: atom_id res chain seq x y z
N MET A 1 18.81 25.16 33.79
CA MET A 1 18.34 24.35 32.65
C MET A 1 19.34 24.52 31.52
N GLN A 2 20.19 23.53 31.30
CA GLN A 2 21.12 23.51 30.16
C GLN A 2 20.36 22.91 28.98
N THR A 3 20.07 23.73 27.97
CA THR A 3 19.63 23.27 26.66
C THR A 3 20.81 22.55 26.01
N LYS A 4 20.71 21.22 25.86
CA LYS A 4 21.64 20.46 25.02
C LYS A 4 21.48 20.95 23.58
N GLU A 5 22.51 21.59 23.03
CA GLU A 5 22.63 21.78 21.58
C GLU A 5 22.60 20.39 20.94
N ALA A 6 21.59 20.16 20.10
CA ALA A 6 21.57 18.99 19.24
C ALA A 6 22.66 19.18 18.18
N ASP A 7 23.65 18.28 18.16
CA ASP A 7 24.66 18.22 17.11
C ASP A 7 23.93 18.08 15.77
N LYS A 8 23.94 19.16 14.99
CA LYS A 8 23.42 19.17 13.63
C LYS A 8 24.35 18.31 12.78
N VAL A 9 23.95 17.07 12.52
CA VAL A 9 24.61 16.22 11.52
C VAL A 9 24.45 16.92 10.18
N VAL A 10 25.52 17.58 9.72
CA VAL A 10 25.58 18.17 8.38
C VAL A 10 25.77 17.02 7.42
N TYR A 11 24.68 16.56 6.81
CA TYR A 11 24.75 15.62 5.70
C TYR A 11 25.44 16.32 4.52
N ASP A 12 26.58 15.77 4.09
CA ASP A 12 27.32 16.21 2.90
C ASP A 12 26.51 15.81 1.66
N LEU A 13 25.59 16.69 1.25
CA LEU A 13 24.69 16.53 0.09
C LEU A 13 25.44 16.38 -1.26
N GLY A 14 26.78 16.40 -1.28
CA GLY A 14 27.60 16.35 -2.48
C GLY A 14 28.22 14.99 -2.82
N LYS A 15 28.07 13.95 -1.98
CA LYS A 15 28.62 12.63 -2.30
C LYS A 15 27.70 11.85 -3.24
N PRO A 16 28.20 11.33 -4.39
CA PRO A 16 27.43 10.44 -5.22
C PRO A 16 27.10 9.16 -4.44
N MET A 17 25.82 8.83 -4.36
CA MET A 17 25.33 7.57 -3.79
C MET A 17 25.96 6.38 -4.54
N ASP A 18 26.42 5.38 -3.81
CA ASP A 18 26.88 4.14 -4.42
C ASP A 18 25.70 3.44 -5.11
N ASN A 19 25.99 2.67 -6.17
CA ASN A 19 24.94 2.04 -6.99
C ASN A 19 24.00 1.11 -6.19
N GLU A 20 24.51 0.46 -5.14
CA GLU A 20 23.72 -0.46 -4.30
C GLU A 20 22.65 0.28 -3.51
N ASP A 21 23.01 1.40 -2.88
CA ASP A 21 22.11 2.26 -2.11
C ASP A 21 20.99 2.80 -2.99
N ARG A 22 21.30 3.16 -4.24
CA ARG A 22 20.31 3.65 -5.20
C ARG A 22 19.21 2.62 -5.47
N THR A 23 19.59 1.35 -5.67
CA THR A 23 18.61 0.27 -5.84
C THR A 23 17.74 0.04 -4.60
N SER A 24 18.27 0.26 -3.40
CA SER A 24 17.50 0.13 -2.16
C SER A 24 16.48 1.26 -2.06
N PHE A 25 16.90 2.48 -2.37
CA PHE A 25 16.04 3.66 -2.37
C PHE A 25 14.90 3.56 -3.38
N ASP A 26 15.17 3.12 -4.61
CA ASP A 26 14.13 2.95 -5.63
C ASP A 26 13.06 1.95 -5.18
N LYS A 27 13.45 0.85 -4.52
CA LYS A 27 12.50 -0.12 -3.95
C LYS A 27 11.68 0.46 -2.81
N PHE A 28 12.31 1.24 -1.91
CA PHE A 28 11.60 1.91 -0.83
C PHE A 28 10.56 2.88 -1.39
N LYS A 29 10.95 3.69 -2.37
CA LYS A 29 10.04 4.60 -3.07
C LYS A 29 8.87 3.85 -3.69
N ASP A 30 9.11 2.73 -4.38
CA ASP A 30 8.03 1.91 -4.96
C ASP A 30 7.03 1.41 -3.89
N ILE A 31 7.50 1.10 -2.69
CA ILE A 31 6.64 0.68 -1.56
C ILE A 31 5.83 1.86 -1.04
N ILE A 32 6.42 3.05 -0.90
CA ILE A 32 5.72 4.27 -0.50
C ILE A 32 4.65 4.64 -1.54
N GLU A 33 4.99 4.57 -2.83
CA GLU A 33 4.02 4.82 -3.90
C GLU A 33 2.86 3.84 -3.86
N GLN A 34 3.12 2.53 -3.70
CA GLN A 34 2.06 1.53 -3.55
C GLN A 34 1.22 1.75 -2.29
N SER A 35 1.85 2.17 -1.18
CA SER A 35 1.14 2.49 0.06
C SER A 35 0.14 3.62 -0.17
N PHE A 36 0.51 4.70 -0.87
CA PHE A 36 -0.43 5.77 -1.19
C PHE A 36 -1.70 5.23 -1.88
N TRP A 37 -1.54 4.39 -2.90
CA TRP A 37 -2.68 3.81 -3.63
C TRP A 37 -3.48 2.83 -2.77
N ALA A 38 -2.81 2.11 -1.88
CA ALA A 38 -3.45 1.17 -0.98
C ALA A 38 -4.35 1.87 0.05
N PHE A 39 -3.84 2.96 0.65
CA PHE A 39 -4.53 3.69 1.71
C PHE A 39 -5.54 4.71 1.18
N SER A 40 -5.38 5.23 -0.04
CA SER A 40 -6.34 6.17 -0.66
C SER A 40 -7.61 5.50 -1.18
N GLY A 41 -7.80 4.21 -0.86
CA GLY A 41 -8.87 3.35 -1.34
C GLY A 41 -10.27 3.88 -1.02
N TYR A 42 -10.78 4.69 -1.95
CA TYR A 42 -12.18 5.08 -2.21
C TYR A 42 -12.73 6.37 -1.57
N SER A 43 -12.55 7.48 -2.28
CA SER A 43 -13.71 8.36 -2.49
C SER A 43 -14.59 7.77 -3.60
N LYS A 44 -15.83 7.34 -3.29
CA LYS A 44 -16.87 7.00 -4.29
C LYS A 44 -17.12 8.12 -5.32
N TYR A 45 -16.62 9.33 -5.04
CA TYR A 45 -16.71 10.50 -5.88
C TYR A 45 -15.31 11.04 -6.15
N LYS A 46 -14.70 10.64 -7.27
CA LYS A 46 -13.88 11.48 -8.17
C LYS A 46 -12.96 10.58 -8.99
N LYS A 47 -13.26 10.45 -10.28
CA LYS A 47 -12.35 9.87 -11.28
C LYS A 47 -11.05 10.66 -11.46
N ASN A 48 -10.91 11.83 -10.85
CA ASN A 48 -9.89 12.80 -11.25
C ASN A 48 -8.87 13.11 -10.15
N ASN A 49 -9.24 13.04 -8.86
CA ASN A 49 -8.32 13.45 -7.79
C ASN A 49 -8.39 12.46 -6.62
N ILE A 50 -7.28 11.76 -6.38
CA ILE A 50 -7.09 10.80 -5.31
C ILE A 50 -6.18 11.46 -4.27
N TYR A 51 -6.62 11.49 -3.02
CA TYR A 51 -5.91 12.09 -1.89
C TYR A 51 -6.05 11.18 -0.67
N LEU A 52 -5.11 11.29 0.27
CA LEU A 52 -5.26 10.75 1.62
C LEU A 52 -5.84 11.84 2.52
N GLN A 53 -6.88 11.51 3.28
CA GLN A 53 -7.31 12.31 4.42
C GLN A 53 -6.47 11.95 5.65
N ARG A 54 -6.68 12.73 6.70
CA ARG A 54 -6.04 12.57 8.01
C ARG A 54 -6.08 11.14 8.55
N ASN A 55 -7.23 10.49 8.49
CA ASN A 55 -7.39 9.14 9.05
C ASN A 55 -6.56 8.09 8.28
N GLU A 56 -6.45 8.20 6.95
CA GLU A 56 -5.68 7.23 6.16
C GLU A 56 -4.17 7.44 6.37
N VAL A 57 -3.71 8.69 6.50
CA VAL A 57 -2.31 8.98 6.88
C VAL A 57 -2.01 8.42 8.27
N TYR A 58 -2.89 8.63 9.25
CA TYR A 58 -2.69 8.12 10.61
C TYR A 58 -2.62 6.60 10.63
N LYS A 59 -3.49 5.93 9.88
CA LYS A 59 -3.46 4.47 9.80
C LYS A 59 -2.16 3.95 9.18
N PHE A 60 -1.65 4.63 8.15
CA PHE A 60 -0.34 4.31 7.57
C PHE A 60 0.80 4.50 8.59
N LEU A 61 0.82 5.61 9.32
CA LEU A 61 1.84 5.90 10.33
C LEU A 61 1.80 4.90 11.49
N GLU A 62 0.60 4.53 11.96
CA GLU A 62 0.38 3.49 12.97
C GLU A 62 0.97 2.16 12.50
N ILE A 63 0.62 1.73 11.28
CA ILE A 63 1.13 0.49 10.68
C ILE A 63 2.66 0.52 10.61
N CYS A 64 3.25 1.63 10.19
CA CYS A 64 4.71 1.77 10.10
C CYS A 64 5.40 1.99 11.46
N ASN A 65 4.64 2.02 12.56
CA ASN A 65 5.12 2.31 13.91
C ASN A 65 5.87 3.66 13.99
N ILE A 66 5.37 4.69 13.29
CA ILE A 66 5.92 6.04 13.30
C ILE A 66 5.11 6.87 14.30
N THR A 67 5.69 7.12 15.47
CA THR A 67 5.02 7.85 16.57
C THR A 67 5.59 9.24 16.81
N GLU A 68 6.81 9.52 16.33
CA GLU A 68 7.52 10.77 16.55
C GLU A 68 8.10 11.31 15.22
N PRO A 69 7.86 12.59 14.88
CA PRO A 69 6.96 13.51 15.58
C PRO A 69 5.50 13.03 15.55
N SER A 70 4.62 13.68 16.30
CA SER A 70 3.21 13.25 16.41
C SER A 70 2.54 13.13 15.02
N PRO A 71 1.57 12.21 14.82
CA PRO A 71 0.87 12.08 13.54
C PRO A 71 0.24 13.38 13.02
N ASP A 72 -0.24 14.25 13.93
CA ASP A 72 -0.75 15.59 13.62
C ASP A 72 0.32 16.52 13.03
N GLU A 73 1.55 16.43 13.55
CA GLU A 73 2.68 17.21 13.06
C GLU A 73 3.14 16.69 11.70
N ILE A 74 3.31 15.39 11.54
CA ILE A 74 3.63 14.76 10.26
C ILE A 74 2.60 15.13 9.19
N PHE A 75 1.30 15.02 9.51
CA PHE A 75 0.24 15.37 8.57
C PHE A 75 0.32 16.85 8.13
N ARG A 76 0.56 17.76 9.08
CA ARG A 76 0.70 19.20 8.79
C ARG A 76 1.95 19.50 7.95
N GLU A 77 3.03 18.76 8.13
CA GLU A 77 4.24 18.89 7.32
C GLU A 77 4.04 18.39 5.88
N MET A 78 3.29 17.29 5.72
CA MET A 78 2.89 16.78 4.40
C MET A 78 1.99 17.77 3.65
N ASP A 79 0.98 18.34 4.32
CA ASP A 79 -0.03 19.28 3.77
C ASP A 79 0.50 20.72 3.62
N SER A 80 1.76 20.88 3.23
CA SER A 80 2.46 22.18 3.32
C SER A 80 2.36 23.05 2.07
N GLU A 81 2.13 22.48 0.87
CA GLU A 81 2.02 23.25 -0.37
C GLU A 81 0.67 23.96 -0.46
N ILE A 82 -0.41 23.24 -0.19
CA ILE A 82 -1.78 23.74 -0.19
C ILE A 82 -2.47 23.17 1.06
N VAL A 83 -2.63 23.99 2.10
CA VAL A 83 -3.28 23.56 3.35
C VAL A 83 -4.79 23.35 3.13
N ASP A 84 -5.16 22.18 2.62
CA ASP A 84 -6.54 21.81 2.32
C ASP A 84 -7.00 20.54 3.08
N ASN A 85 -6.14 19.99 3.94
CA ASN A 85 -6.32 18.75 4.67
C ASN A 85 -6.43 17.52 3.76
N GLN A 86 -5.82 17.55 2.58
CA GLN A 86 -5.79 16.45 1.62
C GLN A 86 -4.37 16.23 1.11
N ILE A 87 -3.78 15.09 1.47
CA ILE A 87 -2.42 14.78 1.00
C ILE A 87 -2.50 14.18 -0.40
N SER A 88 -1.91 14.87 -1.37
CA SER A 88 -1.73 14.37 -2.73
C SER A 88 -0.67 13.27 -2.82
N PHE A 89 -0.64 12.56 -3.95
CA PHE A 89 0.40 11.57 -4.21
C PHE A 89 1.81 12.16 -4.10
N SER A 90 2.02 13.36 -4.66
CA SER A 90 3.32 14.02 -4.66
C SER A 90 3.74 14.41 -3.25
N GLU A 91 2.85 15.01 -2.46
CA GLU A 91 3.16 15.39 -1.07
C GLU A 91 3.50 14.17 -0.22
N PHE A 92 2.74 13.09 -0.34
CA PHE A 92 3.02 11.85 0.38
C PHE A 92 4.38 11.28 0.00
N VAL A 93 4.64 11.07 -1.29
CA VAL A 93 5.90 10.47 -1.76
C VAL A 93 7.09 11.37 -1.44
N ASN A 94 6.97 12.69 -1.65
CA ASN A 94 8.04 13.64 -1.38
C ASN A 94 8.37 13.71 0.11
N TYR A 95 7.39 13.63 1.02
CA TYR A 95 7.67 13.60 2.45
C TYR A 95 8.55 12.42 2.87
N PHE A 96 8.36 11.25 2.28
CA PHE A 96 9.17 10.06 2.60
C PHE A 96 10.44 9.91 1.75
N CYS A 97 10.54 10.60 0.61
CA CYS A 97 11.59 10.33 -0.38
C CYS A 97 12.41 11.57 -0.80
N ASP A 98 11.99 12.79 -0.50
CA ASP A 98 12.67 14.01 -0.93
C ASP A 98 13.33 14.75 0.25
N PRO A 99 14.67 14.79 0.34
CA PRO A 99 15.37 15.49 1.41
C PRO A 99 15.15 17.02 1.39
N ASN A 100 14.67 17.59 0.28
CA ASN A 100 14.31 19.01 0.23
C ASN A 100 12.96 19.29 0.90
N VAL A 101 12.07 18.29 0.96
CA VAL A 101 10.77 18.38 1.64
C VAL A 101 10.90 17.92 3.09
N ASN A 102 11.57 16.79 3.32
CA ASN A 102 11.85 16.26 4.64
C ASN A 102 13.34 15.90 4.77
N PRO A 103 14.16 16.77 5.39
CA PRO A 103 15.59 16.50 5.57
C PRO A 103 15.91 15.20 6.34
N GLY A 104 14.96 14.66 7.10
CA GLY A 104 15.08 13.41 7.84
C GLY A 104 14.58 12.17 7.07
N CYS A 105 14.22 12.28 5.79
CA CYS A 105 13.58 11.19 5.05
C CYS A 105 14.45 9.92 4.96
N TYR A 106 15.78 10.04 4.91
CA TYR A 106 16.68 8.88 4.89
C TYR A 106 16.79 8.18 6.23
N ASP A 107 16.81 8.94 7.33
CA ASP A 107 16.78 8.37 8.69
C ASP A 107 15.44 7.67 8.93
N LEU A 108 14.34 8.27 8.46
CA LEU A 108 13.01 7.70 8.51
C LEU A 108 12.89 6.43 7.67
N GLN A 109 13.42 6.43 6.44
CA GLN A 109 13.50 5.23 5.60
C GLN A 109 14.22 4.11 6.36
N LYS A 110 15.43 4.39 6.86
CA LYS A 110 16.23 3.39 7.58
C LYS A 110 15.46 2.84 8.79
N TYR A 111 14.85 3.72 9.58
CA TYR A 111 14.02 3.34 10.70
C TYR A 111 12.90 2.39 10.28
N MET A 112 12.13 2.74 9.23
CA MET A 112 11.04 1.93 8.72
C MET A 112 11.54 0.57 8.22
N GLU A 113 12.65 0.52 7.47
CA GLU A 113 13.21 -0.73 6.93
C GLU A 113 13.67 -1.71 8.02
N GLU A 114 14.06 -1.20 9.19
CA GLU A 114 14.40 -2.01 10.36
C GLU A 114 13.16 -2.54 11.12
N GLN A 115 11.97 -1.95 10.92
CA GLN A 115 10.75 -2.36 11.63
C GLN A 115 10.14 -3.64 11.05
N VAL A 116 9.74 -4.56 11.93
CA VAL A 116 8.97 -5.77 11.55
C VAL A 116 7.66 -5.39 10.87
N ASN A 117 6.96 -4.37 11.39
CA ASN A 117 5.70 -3.94 10.81
C ASN A 117 5.86 -3.48 9.36
N PHE A 118 6.94 -2.78 9.01
CA PHE A 118 7.14 -2.37 7.63
C PHE A 118 7.37 -3.56 6.71
N GLN A 119 8.03 -4.63 7.18
CA GLN A 119 8.15 -5.88 6.40
C GLN A 119 6.79 -6.56 6.20
N ILE A 120 5.91 -6.52 7.20
CA ILE A 120 4.53 -7.01 7.08
C ILE A 120 3.75 -6.18 6.05
N LEU A 121 3.89 -4.85 6.08
CA LEU A 121 3.27 -3.97 5.10
C LEU A 121 3.75 -4.28 3.67
N LYS A 122 5.06 -4.50 3.45
CA LYS A 122 5.60 -4.92 2.15
C LYS A 122 4.91 -6.19 1.64
N GLU A 123 4.72 -7.17 2.52
CA GLU A 123 4.06 -8.42 2.16
C GLU A 123 2.55 -8.24 1.92
N ALA A 124 1.88 -7.41 2.71
CA ALA A 124 0.47 -7.08 2.50
C ALA A 124 0.25 -6.41 1.14
N LEU A 125 1.07 -5.41 0.80
CA LEU A 125 1.05 -4.74 -0.51
C LEU A 125 1.30 -5.74 -1.65
N ARG A 126 2.22 -6.68 -1.47
CA ARG A 126 2.50 -7.75 -2.44
C ARG A 126 1.27 -8.62 -2.67
N ILE A 127 0.54 -9.01 -1.62
CA ILE A 127 -0.71 -9.80 -1.73
C ILE A 127 -1.77 -9.01 -2.49
N LEU A 128 -1.99 -7.73 -2.14
CA LEU A 128 -2.92 -6.85 -2.84
C LEU A 128 -2.58 -6.75 -4.33
N TYR A 129 -1.30 -6.58 -4.66
CA TYR A 129 -0.83 -6.47 -6.03
C TYR A 129 -1.07 -7.76 -6.83
N LEU A 130 -0.87 -8.92 -6.21
CA LEU A 130 -1.16 -10.20 -6.85
C LEU A 130 -2.67 -10.37 -7.10
N CYS A 131 -3.51 -10.01 -6.14
CA CYS A 131 -4.96 -10.07 -6.28
C CYS A 131 -5.50 -9.10 -7.34
N SER A 132 -4.90 -7.91 -7.49
CA SER A 132 -5.34 -6.95 -8.51
C SER A 132 -5.03 -7.44 -9.93
N ARG A 133 -3.99 -8.26 -10.10
CA ARG A 133 -3.57 -8.80 -11.41
C ARG A 133 -4.31 -10.06 -11.83
N THR A 134 -4.97 -10.75 -10.90
CA THR A 134 -5.84 -11.88 -11.22
C THR A 134 -7.14 -11.36 -11.80
N THR A 135 -7.10 -10.93 -13.06
CA THR A 135 -8.32 -10.68 -13.82
C THR A 135 -8.99 -12.02 -14.12
N PRO A 136 -10.31 -12.17 -13.92
CA PRO A 136 -11.00 -13.36 -14.37
C PRO A 136 -10.81 -13.44 -15.88
N SER A 137 -9.99 -14.39 -16.33
CA SER A 137 -9.84 -14.69 -17.75
C SER A 137 -11.25 -14.87 -18.29
N SER A 138 -11.63 -14.00 -19.22
CA SER A 138 -12.97 -13.89 -19.81
C SER A 138 -13.30 -15.10 -20.72
N THR A 139 -12.97 -16.30 -20.28
CA THR A 139 -13.29 -17.58 -20.90
C THR A 139 -14.49 -18.20 -20.17
N LEU A 140 -15.67 -17.60 -20.38
CA LEU A 140 -16.97 -18.26 -20.41
C LEU A 140 -18.03 -17.26 -20.87
N SER A 141 -17.90 -16.80 -22.13
CA SER A 141 -19.03 -16.24 -22.87
C SER A 141 -20.01 -17.39 -23.21
N SER A 142 -20.88 -17.74 -22.27
CA SER A 142 -22.05 -18.56 -22.56
C SER A 142 -23.07 -17.75 -23.36
N SER A 143 -23.01 -17.93 -24.69
CA SER A 143 -24.17 -18.09 -25.58
C SER A 143 -25.50 -17.46 -25.13
N SER A 144 -25.59 -16.13 -25.22
CA SER A 144 -26.89 -15.46 -25.26
C SER A 144 -27.41 -15.44 -26.69
N LYS A 145 -28.50 -16.19 -26.92
CA LYS A 145 -29.29 -16.17 -28.15
C LYS A 145 -29.75 -14.74 -28.43
N SER A 146 -29.51 -14.34 -29.66
CA SER A 146 -29.93 -13.12 -30.33
C SER A 146 -31.45 -12.93 -30.33
N THR A 147 -31.90 -11.70 -30.05
CA THR A 147 -32.98 -11.08 -30.82
C THR A 147 -32.79 -9.57 -30.86
N SER A 148 -32.71 -9.07 -32.10
CA SER A 148 -32.46 -7.71 -32.54
C SER A 148 -33.58 -6.73 -32.20
N THR A 149 -33.24 -5.45 -31.94
CA THR A 149 -33.87 -4.28 -32.63
C THR A 149 -32.93 -3.07 -32.57
N THR A 150 -32.79 -2.45 -33.74
CA THR A 150 -31.93 -1.35 -34.18
C THR A 150 -32.31 0.02 -33.63
N THR A 151 -31.35 0.85 -33.22
CA THR A 151 -31.38 2.30 -33.53
C THR A 151 -29.98 2.92 -33.57
N LYS A 152 -29.71 3.67 -34.65
CA LYS A 152 -28.46 4.37 -34.98
C LYS A 152 -28.33 5.68 -34.18
N THR A 153 -27.14 6.03 -33.71
CA THR A 153 -26.68 7.42 -33.62
C THR A 153 -25.16 7.48 -33.69
N ALA A 154 -24.64 8.42 -34.47
CA ALA A 154 -23.23 8.60 -34.82
C ALA A 154 -22.57 9.65 -33.92
N THR A 155 -21.33 9.42 -33.46
CA THR A 155 -20.47 10.48 -32.91
C THR A 155 -18.97 10.17 -33.11
N THR A 156 -18.36 11.01 -33.94
CA THR A 156 -17.01 11.62 -33.90
C THR A 156 -15.79 10.80 -33.46
N THR A 157 -14.93 10.53 -34.45
CA THR A 157 -13.54 10.03 -34.33
C THR A 157 -12.58 11.16 -33.95
N THR A 158 -11.72 10.94 -32.95
CA THR A 158 -10.52 11.76 -32.71
C THR A 158 -9.30 10.87 -32.53
N THR A 159 -8.26 11.22 -33.27
CA THR A 159 -6.95 10.60 -33.47
C THR A 159 -6.07 10.61 -32.22
N THR A 160 -5.26 9.57 -31.97
CA THR A 160 -3.94 9.75 -31.30
C THR A 160 -2.95 8.67 -31.76
N THR A 161 -1.78 9.16 -32.16
CA THR A 161 -0.65 8.50 -32.82
C THR A 161 0.17 7.64 -31.87
N ILE A 162 0.65 6.52 -32.41
CA ILE A 162 1.48 5.49 -31.76
C ILE A 162 2.95 5.96 -31.71
N GLY A 163 3.56 5.94 -30.53
CA GLY A 163 4.99 6.13 -30.31
C GLY A 163 5.53 5.11 -29.32
N SER A 164 6.37 4.20 -29.82
CA SER A 164 7.03 3.12 -29.06
C SER A 164 8.10 3.63 -28.11
N GLY A 165 8.03 3.15 -26.88
CA GLY A 165 9.11 3.14 -25.89
C GLY A 165 8.66 2.27 -24.73
N SER A 166 9.19 1.06 -24.65
CA SER A 166 8.86 0.05 -23.64
C SER A 166 9.42 0.46 -22.28
N ASP A 167 8.67 1.29 -21.59
CA ASP A 167 8.71 1.46 -20.14
C ASP A 167 7.60 0.55 -19.58
N PRO A 168 7.81 -0.28 -18.54
CA PRO A 168 6.71 -0.90 -17.83
C PRO A 168 5.94 0.22 -17.13
N THR A 169 5.12 0.94 -17.90
CA THR A 169 4.12 1.83 -17.36
C THR A 169 3.22 0.96 -16.52
N PHE A 170 3.47 1.01 -15.21
CA PHE A 170 2.57 0.52 -14.20
C PHE A 170 1.20 1.02 -14.63
N HIS A 171 0.31 0.11 -15.07
CA HIS A 171 -1.06 0.48 -15.43
C HIS A 171 -1.73 0.88 -14.12
N LYS A 172 -1.51 2.16 -13.75
CA LYS A 172 -1.84 2.82 -12.49
C LYS A 172 -3.33 2.77 -12.17
N SER A 173 -4.16 2.27 -13.08
CA SER A 173 -5.62 2.26 -12.97
C SER A 173 -6.20 1.05 -12.25
N GLU A 174 -5.44 -0.03 -11.99
CA GLU A 174 -6.04 -1.27 -11.44
C GLU A 174 -5.68 -1.57 -9.98
N PHE A 175 -4.67 -0.90 -9.42
CA PHE A 175 -4.33 -1.07 -8.01
C PHE A 175 -5.15 -0.12 -7.14
N THR A 176 -6.28 -0.62 -6.63
CA THR A 176 -7.29 0.17 -5.89
C THR A 176 -7.11 0.13 -4.37
N GLY A 177 -6.13 -0.61 -3.87
CA GLY A 177 -5.98 -0.87 -2.43
C GLY A 177 -7.03 -1.82 -1.83
N ARG A 178 -7.92 -2.37 -2.66
CA ARG A 178 -9.06 -3.20 -2.26
C ARG A 178 -9.08 -4.49 -3.06
N ILE A 179 -9.41 -5.59 -2.39
CA ILE A 179 -9.58 -6.89 -3.01
C ILE A 179 -11.05 -7.28 -2.91
N GLY A 180 -11.74 -7.34 -4.04
CA GLY A 180 -13.09 -7.90 -4.07
C GLY A 180 -13.07 -9.43 -3.97
N TYR A 181 -14.14 -10.02 -3.45
CA TYR A 181 -14.22 -11.47 -3.23
C TYR A 181 -13.86 -12.30 -4.49
N GLY A 182 -14.32 -11.90 -5.67
CA GLY A 182 -13.98 -12.59 -6.93
C GLY A 182 -12.48 -12.58 -7.26
N GLN A 183 -11.77 -11.48 -6.98
CA GLN A 183 -10.31 -11.41 -7.14
C GLN A 183 -9.62 -12.33 -6.12
N PHE A 184 -10.08 -12.27 -4.86
CA PHE A 184 -9.55 -13.12 -3.80
C PHE A 184 -9.73 -14.61 -4.08
N GLN A 185 -10.87 -15.03 -4.64
CA GLN A 185 -11.09 -16.43 -5.01
C GLN A 185 -10.07 -16.95 -6.03
N ILE A 186 -9.69 -16.13 -7.01
CA ILE A 186 -8.67 -16.51 -7.99
C ILE A 186 -7.31 -16.63 -7.31
N PHE A 187 -6.93 -15.63 -6.51
CA PHE A 187 -5.71 -15.66 -5.70
C PHE A 187 -5.63 -16.90 -4.80
N ALA A 188 -6.68 -17.17 -4.03
CA ALA A 188 -6.74 -18.31 -3.11
C ALA A 188 -6.65 -19.65 -3.83
N LYS A 189 -7.27 -19.77 -5.00
CA LYS A 189 -7.21 -20.99 -5.82
C LYS A 189 -5.84 -21.17 -6.48
N GLU A 190 -5.31 -20.14 -7.12
CA GLU A 190 -4.12 -20.25 -7.98
C GLU A 190 -2.81 -20.22 -7.18
N LEU A 191 -2.74 -19.41 -6.12
CA LEU A 191 -1.52 -19.23 -5.34
C LEU A 191 -1.53 -19.99 -4.02
N LEU A 192 -2.68 -20.06 -3.33
CA LEU A 192 -2.79 -20.75 -2.05
C LEU A 192 -3.33 -22.20 -2.18
N GLN A 193 -3.82 -22.58 -3.36
CA GLN A 193 -4.39 -23.91 -3.64
C GLN A 193 -5.54 -24.30 -2.70
N LEU A 194 -6.32 -23.31 -2.26
CA LEU A 194 -7.47 -23.51 -1.37
C LEU A 194 -8.70 -23.96 -2.14
N ASN A 195 -9.51 -24.82 -1.52
CA ASN A 195 -10.84 -25.16 -2.02
C ASN A 195 -11.86 -24.05 -1.68
N PRO A 196 -13.07 -24.04 -2.29
CA PRO A 196 -14.04 -22.97 -2.06
C PRO A 196 -14.42 -22.75 -0.59
N GLN A 197 -14.52 -23.82 0.20
CA GLN A 197 -14.84 -23.72 1.62
C GLN A 197 -13.71 -23.09 2.42
N GLN A 198 -12.46 -23.47 2.15
CA GLN A 198 -11.28 -22.87 2.79
C GLN A 198 -11.10 -21.41 2.39
N THR A 199 -11.35 -21.08 1.11
CA THR A 199 -11.33 -19.71 0.62
C THR A 199 -12.36 -18.84 1.33
N GLU A 200 -13.57 -19.35 1.54
CA GLU A 200 -14.62 -18.64 2.28
C GLU A 200 -14.22 -18.39 3.74
N VAL A 201 -13.65 -19.40 4.40
CA VAL A 201 -13.17 -19.25 5.79
C VAL A 201 -12.07 -18.19 5.86
N LEU A 202 -11.08 -18.26 4.97
CA LEU A 202 -9.97 -17.30 4.94
C LEU A 202 -10.44 -15.89 4.58
N TRP A 203 -11.39 -15.75 3.66
CA TRP A 203 -11.99 -14.45 3.33
C TRP A 203 -12.60 -13.80 4.58
N ASN A 204 -13.47 -14.53 5.29
CA ASN A 204 -14.14 -14.02 6.48
C ASN A 204 -13.19 -13.81 7.66
N GLU A 205 -12.03 -14.48 7.66
CA GLU A 205 -10.96 -14.22 8.62
C GLU A 205 -10.25 -12.88 8.37
N ILE A 206 -10.11 -12.48 7.10
CA ILE A 206 -9.44 -11.24 6.71
C ILE A 206 -10.41 -10.05 6.65
N ASP A 207 -11.59 -10.20 6.06
CA ASP A 207 -12.67 -9.18 5.96
C ASP A 207 -13.38 -9.04 7.32
N THR A 208 -12.67 -8.50 8.30
CA THR A 208 -13.10 -8.46 9.70
C THR A 208 -14.32 -7.55 9.92
N ASP A 209 -14.50 -6.54 9.08
CA ASP A 209 -15.62 -5.61 9.19
C ASP A 209 -16.84 -5.99 8.31
N ASN A 210 -16.74 -7.08 7.54
CA ASN A 210 -17.76 -7.55 6.60
C ASN A 210 -18.17 -6.47 5.58
N SER A 211 -17.22 -5.63 5.16
CA SER A 211 -17.46 -4.59 4.15
C SER A 211 -17.69 -5.18 2.76
N GLY A 212 -17.29 -6.44 2.55
CA GLY A 212 -17.38 -7.14 1.28
C GLY A 212 -16.18 -6.88 0.36
N ASP A 213 -15.17 -6.17 0.86
CA ASP A 213 -13.87 -6.02 0.21
C ASP A 213 -12.73 -5.93 1.24
N ILE A 214 -11.64 -6.66 0.98
CA ILE A 214 -10.49 -6.66 1.87
C ILE A 214 -9.63 -5.42 1.59
N ARG A 215 -9.29 -4.67 2.63
CA ARG A 215 -8.40 -3.50 2.61
C ARG A 215 -6.98 -3.82 3.07
N ILE A 216 -6.05 -2.89 2.85
CA ILE A 216 -4.64 -3.06 3.21
C ILE A 216 -4.41 -3.23 4.72
N ASP A 217 -5.17 -2.51 5.56
CA ASP A 217 -5.11 -2.62 7.02
C ASP A 217 -5.56 -4.00 7.50
N GLU A 218 -6.58 -4.58 6.85
CA GLU A 218 -7.06 -5.92 7.18
C GLU A 218 -6.07 -7.03 6.79
N VAL A 219 -5.44 -6.94 5.61
CA VAL A 219 -4.38 -7.88 5.23
C VAL A 219 -3.17 -7.75 6.17
N PHE A 220 -2.83 -6.52 6.56
CA PHE A 220 -1.76 -6.25 7.51
C PHE A 220 -2.05 -6.90 8.86
N ASP A 221 -3.23 -6.65 9.44
CA ASP A 221 -3.64 -7.17 10.75
C ASP A 221 -3.69 -8.70 10.74
N TRP A 222 -4.20 -9.30 9.65
CA TRP A 222 -4.19 -10.75 9.47
C TRP A 222 -2.76 -11.32 9.46
N LEU A 223 -1.84 -10.76 8.66
CA LEU A 223 -0.45 -11.21 8.62
C LEU A 223 0.25 -11.04 9.97
N TYR A 224 0.02 -9.91 10.64
CA TYR A 224 0.56 -9.63 11.97
C TYR A 224 0.13 -10.69 12.98
N ASN A 225 -1.17 -11.01 13.03
CA ASN A 225 -1.71 -12.05 13.90
C ASN A 225 -1.12 -13.42 13.59
N LYS A 226 -0.96 -13.78 12.30
CA LYS A 226 -0.31 -15.05 11.91
C LYS A 226 1.15 -15.16 12.33
N LEU A 227 1.90 -14.07 12.32
CA LEU A 227 3.27 -14.08 12.82
C LEU A 227 3.31 -14.21 14.34
N LEU A 228 2.41 -13.53 15.05
CA LEU A 228 2.29 -13.62 16.50
C LEU A 228 1.91 -15.04 16.96
N GLU A 229 0.92 -15.67 16.31
CA GLU A 229 0.52 -17.06 16.56
C GLU A 229 1.71 -18.02 16.42
N LYS A 230 2.47 -17.92 15.31
CA LYS A 230 3.65 -18.75 15.08
C LYS A 230 4.75 -18.54 16.11
N GLN A 231 4.94 -17.30 16.57
CA GLN A 231 5.93 -16.99 17.59
C GLN A 231 5.53 -17.61 18.95
N ILE A 232 4.25 -17.51 19.32
CA ILE A 232 3.71 -18.15 20.53
C ILE A 232 3.88 -19.67 20.48
N GLU A 233 3.59 -20.31 19.35
CA GLU A 233 3.76 -21.75 19.15
C GLU A 233 5.23 -22.17 19.32
N LYS A 234 6.17 -21.41 18.73
CA LYS A 234 7.61 -21.65 18.84
C LYS A 234 8.11 -21.51 20.29
N ASP A 235 7.63 -20.50 21.01
CA ASP A 235 8.03 -20.26 22.40
C ASP A 235 7.46 -21.33 23.34
N ALA A 236 6.24 -21.83 23.06
CA ALA A 236 5.66 -22.97 23.76
C ALA A 236 6.45 -24.27 23.53
N GLN A 237 6.95 -24.50 22.31
CA GLN A 237 7.78 -25.67 22.00
C GLN A 237 9.19 -25.60 22.59
N THR A 238 9.78 -24.40 22.65
CA THR A 238 11.16 -24.21 23.18
C THR A 238 11.20 -24.02 24.70
N GLY A 239 10.06 -23.86 25.37
CA GLY A 239 9.99 -23.59 26.80
C GLY A 239 10.50 -22.19 27.18
N THR A 240 10.61 -21.27 26.21
CA THR A 240 11.20 -19.93 26.37
C THR A 240 10.12 -18.84 26.42
N LEU A 241 8.97 -19.11 27.05
CA LEU A 241 7.93 -18.09 27.24
C LEU A 241 8.42 -16.97 28.18
N ARG A 242 9.11 -15.99 27.60
CA ARG A 242 9.33 -14.67 28.21
C ARG A 242 8.32 -13.72 27.56
N LEU A 243 7.17 -13.56 28.19
CA LEU A 243 6.25 -12.47 27.88
C LEU A 243 6.97 -11.14 28.16
N SER A 244 7.64 -10.59 27.15
CA SER A 244 7.97 -9.16 27.14
C SER A 244 6.70 -8.42 26.74
N GLN A 245 5.91 -8.02 27.74
CA GLN A 245 4.89 -7.02 27.54
C GLN A 245 5.60 -5.70 27.23
N SER A 246 5.67 -5.34 25.96
CA SER A 246 6.00 -3.99 25.52
C SER A 246 4.73 -3.16 25.66
N SER A 247 4.73 -2.22 26.62
CA SER A 247 3.73 -1.15 26.74
C SER A 247 4.09 0.02 25.87
#